data_AF-A0A958G7N6-F1
#
_entry.id   AF-A0A958G7N6-F1
#
_cell.length_a   1.000
_cell.length_b   1.000
_cell.length_c   1.000
_cell.angle_alpha   90.00
_cell.angle_beta   90.00
_cell.angle_gamma   90.00
#
_symmetry.space_group_name_H-M   'P 1'
#
loop_
_entity.id
_entity.type
_entity.pdbx_description
1 polymer ?
#
loop_
_entity_poly.entity_id
_entity_poly.type
_entity_poly.pdbx_seq_one_letter_code
_entity_poly.pdbx_strand_id
1 'polypeptide(L)'
;TIFTTHTPVPAGNDAFPLNLMDKFFQRYWESIGIRRYQFMELGSQVQPEGYEIFNLTILSLKLSKFRNGVSKLHGEVSRELWRDVWPTIPTDEIPITHITNGVHSFTWTVYKMRQLYDEHLGKDWVNHLDEKMLW
;
A
#
# COMPACT_ATOMS: atom_id res chain seq x y z
N THR A 1 7.93 -0.30 -10.36
CA THR A 1 7.56 -0.82 -9.02
C THR A 1 6.11 -0.49 -8.71
N ILE A 2 5.46 -1.33 -7.91
CA ILE A 2 4.10 -1.15 -7.39
C ILE A 2 4.18 -1.14 -5.86
N PHE A 3 3.48 -0.22 -5.19
CA PHE A 3 3.37 -0.16 -3.73
C PHE A 3 1.92 -0.34 -3.30
N THR A 4 1.68 -1.22 -2.34
CA THR A 4 0.36 -1.44 -1.75
C THR A 4 0.39 -1.00 -0.30
N THR A 5 -0.50 -0.07 0.07
CA THR A 5 -0.70 0.31 1.47
C THR A 5 -1.78 -0.57 2.09
N HIS A 6 -1.54 -1.02 3.33
CA HIS A 6 -2.45 -1.86 4.10
C HIS A 6 -3.00 -1.17 5.35
N THR A 7 -2.52 0.02 5.69
CA THR A 7 -2.85 0.68 6.97
C THR A 7 -3.39 2.09 6.74
N PRO A 8 -4.63 2.39 7.19
CA PRO A 8 -5.25 3.70 7.01
C PRO A 8 -4.89 4.71 8.12
N VAL A 9 -3.98 4.38 9.03
CA VAL A 9 -3.61 5.22 10.17
C VAL A 9 -2.12 5.60 10.13
N PRO A 10 -1.74 6.86 10.37
CA PRO A 10 -0.33 7.29 10.35
C PRO A 10 0.56 6.43 11.25
N ALA A 11 0.09 6.11 12.45
CA ALA A 11 0.84 5.38 13.47
C ALA A 11 1.21 3.94 13.08
N GLY A 12 0.56 3.38 12.06
CA GLY A 12 0.89 2.04 11.55
C GLY A 12 1.72 2.06 10.27
N ASN A 13 2.32 3.21 9.92
CA ASN A 13 3.29 3.33 8.84
C ASN A 13 4.70 3.44 9.42
N ASP A 14 5.65 2.75 8.79
CA ASP A 14 7.03 2.71 9.25
C ASP A 14 7.72 4.05 9.07
N ALA A 15 8.07 4.68 10.19
CA ALA A 15 8.85 5.90 10.21
C ALA A 15 9.95 5.84 11.28
N PHE A 16 11.13 6.35 10.92
CA PHE A 16 12.34 6.18 11.71
C PHE A 16 13.05 7.53 11.94
N PRO A 17 13.68 7.72 13.10
CA PRO A 17 14.63 8.79 13.32
C PRO A 17 15.76 8.79 12.27
N LEU A 18 16.19 9.99 11.83
CA LEU A 18 17.20 10.12 10.77
C LEU A 18 18.55 9.47 11.11
N ASN A 19 18.92 9.42 12.40
CA ASN A 19 20.15 8.76 12.85
C ASN A 19 20.13 7.23 12.65
N LEU A 20 18.95 6.59 12.64
CA LEU A 20 18.83 5.18 12.28
C LEU A 20 19.04 5.01 10.77
N MET A 21 18.50 5.93 9.97
CA MET A 21 18.74 5.92 8.52
C MET A 21 20.23 6.09 8.22
N ASP A 22 20.92 7.00 8.90
CA ASP A 22 22.38 7.16 8.85
C ASP A 22 23.11 5.86 9.16
N LYS A 23 22.78 5.23 10.29
CA LYS A 23 23.45 4.02 10.74
C LYS A 23 23.31 2.85 9.75
N PHE A 24 22.14 2.69 9.15
CA PHE A 24 21.83 1.49 8.36
C PHE A 24 21.94 1.68 6.84
N PHE A 25 21.73 2.89 6.32
CA PHE A 25 21.68 3.15 4.88
C PHE A 25 22.87 3.94 4.34
N GLN A 26 23.83 4.37 5.18
CA GLN A 26 25.02 5.10 4.73
C GLN A 26 25.72 4.45 3.54
N ARG A 27 26.09 3.17 3.69
CA ARG A 27 26.77 2.43 2.63
C ARG A 27 25.91 2.27 1.39
N TYR A 28 24.58 2.23 1.55
CA TYR A 28 23.65 2.04 0.44
C TYR A 28 23.60 3.28 -0.46
N TRP A 29 23.36 4.47 0.10
CA TRP A 29 23.30 5.67 -0.75
C TRP A 29 24.66 6.03 -1.37
N GLU A 30 25.76 5.77 -0.65
CA GLU A 30 27.12 5.89 -1.20
C GLU A 30 27.31 4.96 -2.40
N SER A 31 26.81 3.71 -2.32
CA SER A 31 26.93 2.72 -3.40
C SER A 31 26.17 3.09 -4.68
N ILE A 32 25.07 3.83 -4.57
CA ILE A 32 24.30 4.34 -5.71
C ILE A 32 24.70 5.76 -6.12
N GLY A 33 25.77 6.30 -5.50
CA GLY A 33 26.37 7.57 -5.90
C GLY A 33 25.58 8.82 -5.52
N ILE A 34 24.68 8.75 -4.52
CA ILE A 34 23.93 9.91 -4.04
C ILE A 34 24.40 10.34 -2.65
N ARG A 35 24.25 11.62 -2.36
CA ARG A 35 24.59 12.20 -1.06
C ARG A 35 23.47 11.93 -0.06
N ARG A 36 23.82 11.91 1.23
CA ARG A 36 22.88 11.73 2.35
C ARG A 36 21.61 12.58 2.20
N TYR A 37 21.75 13.89 1.93
CA TYR A 37 20.59 14.78 1.85
C TYR A 37 19.63 14.39 0.72
N GLN A 38 20.16 13.93 -0.43
CA GLN A 38 19.36 13.47 -1.56
C GLN A 38 18.58 12.21 -1.19
N PHE A 39 19.20 11.31 -0.41
CA PHE A 39 18.52 10.14 0.11
C PHE A 39 17.42 10.52 1.10
N MET A 40 17.71 11.39 2.07
CA MET A 40 16.73 11.82 3.09
C MET A 40 15.49 12.48 2.46
N GLU A 41 15.67 13.32 1.43
CA GLU A 41 14.59 14.00 0.71
C GLU A 41 13.54 13.03 0.11
N LEU A 42 13.94 11.77 -0.16
CA LEU A 42 13.03 10.76 -0.69
C LEU A 42 11.96 10.33 0.32
N GLY A 43 12.23 10.38 1.62
CA GLY A 43 11.31 9.91 2.67
C GLY A 43 11.08 10.90 3.81
N SER A 44 11.74 12.06 3.80
CA SER A 44 11.66 13.05 4.87
C SER A 44 10.24 13.55 5.13
N GLN A 45 9.89 13.66 6.40
CA GLN A 45 8.65 14.22 6.90
C GLN A 45 8.90 15.05 8.16
N VAL A 46 8.48 16.31 8.15
CA VAL A 46 8.52 17.18 9.33
C VAL A 46 7.29 16.90 10.20
N GLN A 47 7.53 16.59 11.48
CA GLN A 47 6.48 16.35 12.46
C GLN A 47 5.95 17.67 13.04
N PRO A 48 4.72 17.71 13.58
CA PRO A 48 4.15 18.91 14.20
C PRO A 48 5.02 19.52 15.30
N GLU A 49 5.80 18.70 16.01
CA GLU A 49 6.72 19.14 17.06
C GLU A 49 8.05 19.70 16.52
N GLY A 50 8.20 19.79 15.19
CA GLY A 50 9.32 20.46 14.51
C GLY A 50 10.55 19.60 14.27
N TYR A 51 10.54 18.31 14.64
CA TYR A 51 11.60 17.36 14.29
C TYR A 51 11.28 16.62 12.99
N GLU A 52 12.30 16.09 12.35
CA GLU A 52 12.19 15.37 11.08
C GLU A 52 12.38 13.87 11.28
N ILE A 53 11.56 13.09 10.58
CA ILE A 53 11.66 11.62 10.52
C ILE A 53 11.74 11.18 9.06
N PHE A 54 12.25 9.97 8.85
CA PHE A 54 12.22 9.32 7.55
C PHE A 54 11.04 8.34 7.50
N ASN A 55 10.08 8.62 6.64
CA ASN A 55 8.88 7.83 6.45
C ASN A 55 9.03 6.90 5.23
N LEU A 56 9.03 5.58 5.46
CA LEU A 56 9.19 4.59 4.39
C LEU A 56 7.98 4.56 3.45
N THR A 57 6.79 4.94 3.93
CA THR A 57 5.62 5.07 3.07
C THR A 57 5.78 6.23 2.10
N ILE A 58 6.29 7.39 2.54
CA ILE A 58 6.59 8.52 1.63
C ILE A 58 7.62 8.10 0.57
N LEU A 59 8.70 7.44 0.99
CA LEU A 59 9.70 6.88 0.07
C LEU A 59 9.03 5.97 -0.98
N SER A 60 8.19 5.05 -0.53
CA SER A 60 7.52 4.07 -1.39
C SER A 60 6.52 4.73 -2.34
N LEU A 61 5.79 5.74 -1.88
CA LEU A 61 4.86 6.53 -2.67
C LEU A 61 5.61 7.30 -3.76
N LYS A 62 6.70 8.00 -3.44
CA LYS A 62 7.49 8.77 -4.42
C LYS A 62 8.14 7.87 -5.47
N LEU A 63 8.70 6.72 -5.07
CA LEU A 63 9.50 5.86 -5.97
C LEU A 63 8.70 4.79 -6.74
N SER A 64 7.45 4.53 -6.38
CA SER A 64 6.62 3.54 -7.10
C SER A 64 5.95 4.15 -8.32
N LYS A 65 5.75 3.37 -9.39
CA LYS A 65 4.98 3.83 -10.55
C LYS A 65 3.48 3.74 -10.31
N PHE A 66 3.06 2.70 -9.59
CA PHE A 66 1.66 2.43 -9.24
C PHE A 66 1.52 2.30 -7.73
N ARG A 67 0.40 2.77 -7.19
CA ARG A 67 0.09 2.73 -5.76
C ARG A 67 -1.38 2.35 -5.57
N ASN A 68 -1.67 1.46 -4.62
CA ASN A 68 -3.05 1.07 -4.34
C ASN A 68 -3.32 0.85 -2.85
N GLY A 69 -4.53 1.17 -2.41
CA GLY A 69 -5.12 0.61 -1.20
C GLY A 69 -5.70 -0.79 -1.46
N VAL A 70 -6.02 -1.49 -0.37
CA VAL A 70 -6.57 -2.86 -0.37
C VAL A 70 -8.10 -2.98 -0.39
N SER A 71 -8.80 -1.86 -0.50
CA SER A 71 -10.25 -1.78 -0.71
C SER A 71 -10.60 -0.41 -1.29
N LYS A 72 -11.81 -0.26 -1.85
CA LYS A 72 -12.27 1.02 -2.41
C LYS A 72 -12.18 2.17 -1.40
N LEU A 73 -12.78 1.98 -0.22
CA LEU A 73 -12.74 2.97 0.86
C LEU A 73 -11.31 3.22 1.34
N HIS A 74 -10.46 2.19 1.37
CA HIS A 74 -9.06 2.38 1.77
C HIS A 74 -8.28 3.23 0.76
N GLY A 75 -8.55 3.09 -0.54
CA GLY A 75 -7.98 3.98 -1.56
C GLY A 75 -8.39 5.44 -1.35
N GLU A 76 -9.66 5.69 -1.02
CA GLU A 76 -10.19 7.03 -0.71
C GLU A 76 -9.52 7.63 0.54
N VAL A 77 -9.48 6.89 1.65
CA VAL A 77 -8.82 7.33 2.89
C VAL A 77 -7.31 7.54 2.70
N SER A 78 -6.65 6.69 1.91
CA SER A 78 -5.21 6.83 1.64
C SER A 78 -4.89 8.10 0.87
N ARG A 79 -5.77 8.53 -0.05
CA ARG A 79 -5.57 9.80 -0.76
C ARG A 79 -5.62 11.00 0.18
N GLU A 80 -6.57 11.04 1.11
CA GLU A 80 -6.62 12.08 2.13
C GLU A 80 -5.38 12.04 3.04
N LEU A 81 -5.00 10.85 3.50
CA LEU A 81 -3.88 10.65 4.42
C LEU A 81 -2.54 11.15 3.86
N TRP A 82 -2.33 10.98 2.55
CA TRP A 82 -1.05 11.26 1.88
C TRP A 82 -1.09 12.49 0.97
N ARG A 83 -2.10 13.36 1.12
CA ARG A 83 -2.24 14.56 0.29
C ARG A 83 -1.03 15.48 0.30
N ASP A 84 -0.32 15.55 1.43
CA ASP A 84 0.85 16.42 1.59
C ASP A 84 2.07 15.93 0.77
N VAL A 85 2.05 14.67 0.28
CA VAL A 85 3.06 14.17 -0.67
C VAL A 85 2.89 14.81 -2.05
N TRP A 86 1.66 15.21 -2.40
CA TRP A 86 1.29 15.85 -3.66
C TRP A 86 0.50 17.14 -3.42
N PRO A 87 1.11 18.19 -2.85
CA PRO A 87 0.39 19.38 -2.37
C PRO A 87 -0.30 20.18 -3.49
N THR A 88 0.06 19.95 -4.75
CA THR A 88 -0.51 20.62 -5.92
C THR A 88 -1.55 19.79 -6.67
N ILE A 89 -1.80 18.55 -6.24
CA ILE A 89 -2.76 17.63 -6.88
C ILE A 89 -4.01 17.59 -6.01
N PRO A 90 -5.23 17.82 -6.56
CA PRO A 90 -6.47 17.62 -5.83
C PRO A 90 -6.54 16.23 -5.19
N THR A 91 -7.09 16.12 -3.97
CA THR A 91 -7.09 14.85 -3.23
C THR A 91 -7.73 13.69 -4.01
N ASP A 92 -8.74 13.95 -4.84
CA ASP A 92 -9.40 12.97 -5.69
C ASP A 92 -8.58 12.54 -6.91
N GLU A 93 -7.60 13.34 -7.33
CA GLU A 93 -6.68 13.06 -8.45
C GLU A 93 -5.34 12.44 -8.00
N ILE A 94 -5.07 12.36 -6.69
CA ILE A 94 -3.86 11.72 -6.15
C ILE A 94 -3.73 10.30 -6.74
N PRO A 95 -2.55 9.89 -7.22
CA PRO A 95 -2.36 8.64 -7.98
C PRO A 95 -2.31 7.39 -7.10
N ILE A 96 -3.29 7.23 -6.20
CA ILE A 96 -3.52 6.06 -5.36
C ILE A 96 -4.89 5.47 -5.74
N THR A 97 -4.88 4.28 -6.34
CA THR A 97 -6.10 3.52 -6.68
C THR A 97 -6.44 2.51 -5.57
N HIS A 98 -7.24 1.50 -5.88
CA HIS A 98 -7.51 0.37 -5.02
C HIS A 98 -7.51 -0.95 -5.79
N ILE A 99 -7.12 -2.02 -5.09
CA ILE A 99 -7.34 -3.41 -5.50
C ILE A 99 -7.95 -4.07 -4.28
N THR A 100 -9.23 -4.45 -4.36
CA THR A 100 -9.92 -5.07 -3.22
C THR A 100 -9.34 -6.44 -2.95
N ASN A 101 -8.89 -6.70 -1.73
CA ASN A 101 -8.37 -8.00 -1.35
C ASN A 101 -9.41 -9.11 -1.54
N GLY A 102 -8.91 -10.29 -1.90
CA GLY A 102 -9.68 -11.54 -1.94
C GLY A 102 -9.04 -12.58 -1.03
N VAL A 103 -9.74 -13.71 -0.88
CA VAL A 103 -9.22 -14.93 -0.26
C VAL A 103 -9.21 -16.06 -1.28
N HIS A 104 -8.34 -17.04 -1.08
CA HIS A 104 -8.29 -18.21 -1.95
C HIS A 104 -9.46 -19.16 -1.65
N SER A 105 -10.47 -19.19 -2.52
CA SER A 105 -11.72 -19.93 -2.31
C SER A 105 -11.49 -21.41 -1.95
N PHE A 106 -10.57 -22.11 -2.61
CA PHE A 106 -10.33 -23.52 -2.31
C PHE A 106 -9.79 -23.78 -0.90
N THR A 107 -9.00 -22.87 -0.36
CA THR A 107 -8.44 -23.02 1.00
C THR A 107 -9.41 -22.53 2.06
N TRP A 108 -10.21 -21.52 1.74
CA TRP A 108 -11.11 -20.85 2.69
C TRP A 108 -12.55 -21.41 2.70
N THR A 109 -12.92 -22.22 1.71
CA THR A 109 -14.21 -22.94 1.68
C THR A 109 -14.06 -24.32 2.29
N VAL A 110 -14.85 -24.62 3.32
CA VAL A 110 -14.86 -25.94 3.96
C VAL A 110 -15.42 -26.99 2.98
N TYR A 111 -14.94 -28.24 3.08
CA TYR A 111 -15.31 -29.33 2.16
C TYR A 111 -16.83 -29.49 1.98
N LYS A 112 -17.60 -29.44 3.07
CA LYS A 112 -19.07 -29.57 3.01
C LYS A 112 -19.74 -28.46 2.20
N MET A 113 -19.27 -27.21 2.32
CA MET A 113 -19.81 -26.10 1.52
C MET A 113 -19.45 -26.25 0.05
N ARG A 114 -18.24 -26.76 -0.24
CA ARG A 114 -17.83 -27.04 -1.62
C ARG A 114 -18.71 -28.10 -2.27
N GLN A 115 -19.05 -29.17 -1.57
CA GLN A 115 -19.98 -30.18 -2.12
C GLN A 115 -21.35 -29.57 -2.46
N LEU A 116 -21.86 -28.71 -1.58
CA LEU A 116 -23.12 -28.00 -1.83
C LEU A 116 -23.04 -27.11 -3.07
N TYR A 117 -21.93 -26.36 -3.24
CA TYR A 117 -21.72 -25.55 -4.43
C TYR A 117 -21.56 -26.39 -5.69
N ASP A 118 -20.83 -27.50 -5.64
CA ASP A 118 -20.68 -28.42 -6.76
C ASP A 118 -22.04 -29.00 -7.22
N GLU A 119 -22.97 -29.25 -6.28
CA GLU A 119 -24.31 -29.77 -6.55
C GLU A 119 -25.26 -28.72 -7.16
N HIS A 120 -25.20 -27.47 -6.68
CA HIS A 120 -26.18 -26.43 -7.06
C HIS A 120 -25.67 -25.42 -8.09
N LEU A 121 -24.37 -25.15 -8.13
CA LEU A 121 -23.74 -24.16 -9.00
C LEU A 121 -22.94 -24.80 -10.15
N GLY A 122 -22.82 -26.14 -10.15
CA GLY A 122 -22.00 -26.90 -11.10
C GLY A 122 -20.53 -26.96 -10.66
N LYS A 123 -19.82 -28.03 -11.03
CA LYS A 123 -18.45 -28.32 -10.54
C LYS A 123 -17.39 -27.29 -10.96
N ASP A 124 -17.71 -26.44 -11.93
CA ASP A 124 -16.87 -25.38 -12.47
C ASP A 124 -17.11 -24.01 -11.82
N TRP A 125 -18.00 -23.88 -10.82
CA TRP A 125 -18.30 -22.62 -10.11
C TRP A 125 -17.06 -21.85 -9.65
N VAL A 126 -15.99 -22.56 -9.32
CA VAL A 126 -14.69 -22.03 -8.91
C VAL A 126 -13.96 -21.20 -9.97
N ASN A 127 -14.33 -21.35 -11.25
CA ASN A 127 -13.79 -20.58 -12.37
C ASN A 127 -14.62 -19.32 -12.66
N HIS A 128 -15.77 -19.17 -12.00
CA HIS A 128 -16.79 -18.16 -12.26
C HIS A 128 -17.10 -17.35 -11.00
N LEU A 129 -16.11 -17.21 -10.10
CA LEU A 129 -16.28 -16.57 -8.79
C LEU A 129 -16.71 -15.10 -8.88
N ASP A 130 -16.36 -14.42 -9.96
CA ASP A 130 -16.67 -13.02 -10.25
C ASP A 130 -18.01 -12.82 -11.00
N GLU A 131 -18.68 -13.90 -11.40
CA GLU A 131 -19.94 -13.84 -12.13
C GLU A 131 -21.14 -13.68 -11.19
N LYS A 132 -21.70 -12.47 -11.10
CA LYS A 132 -22.84 -12.17 -10.22
C LYS A 132 -24.09 -13.04 -10.46
N MET A 133 -24.29 -13.55 -11.67
CA MET A 133 -25.49 -14.35 -12.01
C MET A 133 -25.40 -15.79 -11.50
N LEU A 134 -24.19 -16.26 -11.15
CA LEU A 134 -23.98 -17.58 -10.56
C LEU A 134 -24.44 -17.65 -9.10
N TRP A 135 -24.34 -16.53 -8.38
CA TRP A 135 -24.56 -16.41 -6.93
C TRP A 135 -25.97 -15.94 -6.58
#